data_AF-A0A7Y4UAJ5-F1
#
_entry.id   AF-A0A7Y4UAJ5-F1
#
_cell.length_a   1.000
_cell.length_b   1.000
_cell.length_c   1.000
_cell.angle_alpha   90.00
_cell.angle_beta   90.00
_cell.angle_gamma   90.00
#
_symmetry.space_group_name_H-M   'P 1'
#
loop_
_entity.id
_entity.type
_entity.pdbx_description
1 polymer ?
#
loop_
_entity_poly.entity_id
_entity_poly.type
_entity_poly.pdbx_seq_one_letter_code
_entity_poly.pdbx_strand_id
1 'polypeptide(L)' 'MQPAPPYCYSHFCVFGRLKVAHKLSFADCFAVTLAQHAGGQLITSDHHELDPLAAAGFPITFFR' A
#
# COMPACT_ATOMS: atom_id res chain seq x y z
N MET A 1 2.31 -18.03 -17.87
CA MET A 1 1.43 -17.21 -17.01
C MET A 1 0.99 -18.12 -15.86
N GLN A 2 1.73 -18.13 -14.75
CA GLN A 2 1.44 -19.00 -13.60
C GLN A 2 0.54 -18.26 -12.59
N PRO A 3 -0.47 -18.91 -11.98
CA PRO A 3 -1.31 -18.28 -10.98
C PRO A 3 -0.56 -18.19 -9.65
N ALA A 4 -0.65 -17.03 -8.97
CA ALA A 4 -0.05 -16.82 -7.67
C ALA A 4 -0.82 -17.58 -6.56
N PRO A 5 -0.15 -18.13 -5.53
CA PRO A 5 -0.78 -18.87 -4.44
C PRO A 5 -1.52 -17.93 -3.47
N PRO A 6 -2.54 -18.43 -2.74
CA PRO A 6 -3.56 -17.55 -2.17
C PRO A 6 -3.18 -16.82 -0.86
N TYR A 7 -2.21 -17.27 -0.04
CA TYR A 7 -1.96 -16.62 1.27
C TYR A 7 -0.53 -16.78 1.80
N CYS A 8 0.49 -16.30 1.08
CA CYS A 8 1.85 -16.19 1.65
C CYS A 8 2.47 -14.83 1.30
N TYR A 9 2.04 -13.79 2.01
CA TYR A 9 2.73 -12.51 2.05
C TYR A 9 3.39 -12.40 3.43
N SER A 10 4.67 -12.75 3.53
CA SER A 10 5.49 -12.15 4.59
C SER A 10 5.39 -10.64 4.38
N HIS A 11 4.68 -9.92 5.27
CA HIS A 11 4.41 -8.48 5.12
C HIS A 11 5.70 -7.72 4.76
N PHE A 12 6.79 -8.14 5.42
CA PHE A 12 8.15 -8.37 4.88
C PHE A 12 8.49 -7.82 3.47
N CYS A 13 7.97 -8.52 2.47
CA CYS A 13 8.41 -8.41 1.09
C CYS A 13 7.56 -7.42 0.28
N VAL A 14 6.35 -7.12 0.73
CA VAL A 14 5.41 -6.25 0.00
C VAL A 14 5.78 -4.78 0.18
N PHE A 15 6.06 -4.36 1.42
CA PHE A 15 6.44 -2.97 1.70
C PHE A 15 7.77 -2.58 1.02
N GLY A 16 8.73 -3.51 0.92
CA GLY A 16 10.01 -3.24 0.29
C GLY A 16 9.88 -2.98 -1.21
N ARG A 17 8.94 -3.67 -1.86
CA ARG A 17 8.60 -3.45 -3.28
C ARG A 17 7.88 -2.12 -3.49
N LEU A 18 6.94 -1.77 -2.61
CA LEU A 18 6.24 -0.48 -2.66
C LEU A 18 7.20 0.70 -2.50
N LYS A 19 8.16 0.58 -1.58
CA LYS A 19 9.20 1.60 -1.36
C LYS A 19 10.01 1.87 -2.63
N VAL A 20 10.45 0.83 -3.31
CA VAL A 20 11.27 0.95 -4.53
C VAL A 20 10.44 1.41 -5.72
N ALA A 21 9.22 0.89 -5.89
CA ALA A 21 8.35 1.20 -7.03
C ALA A 21 7.78 2.61 -6.99
N HIS A 22 7.42 3.11 -5.79
CA HIS A 22 6.70 4.39 -5.63
C HIS A 22 7.49 5.46 -4.86
N LYS A 23 8.73 5.17 -4.45
CA LYS A 23 9.63 6.08 -3.72
C LYS A 23 9.10 6.63 -2.38
N LEU A 24 8.03 6.07 -1.83
CA LEU A 24 7.38 6.47 -0.57
C LEU A 24 8.27 6.45 0.66
N SER A 25 7.85 7.07 1.76
CA SER A 25 8.46 6.76 3.06
C SER A 25 8.18 5.29 3.49
N PHE A 26 9.01 4.75 4.38
CA PHE A 26 8.73 3.43 4.98
C PHE A 26 7.45 3.43 5.83
N ALA A 27 7.10 4.58 6.42
CA ALA A 27 5.88 4.72 7.21
C ALA A 27 4.64 4.57 6.31
N ASP A 28 4.64 5.18 5.13
CA ASP A 28 3.54 5.09 4.18
C ASP A 28 3.39 3.68 3.61
N CYS A 29 4.50 3.02 3.27
CA CYS A 29 4.47 1.62 2.88
C CYS A 29 3.85 0.73 3.96
N PHE A 30 4.20 0.96 5.23
CA PHE A 30 3.66 0.21 6.36
C PHE A 30 2.17 0.51 6.56
N ALA A 31 1.75 1.77 6.51
CA ALA A 31 0.37 2.20 6.69
C ALA A 31 -0.56 1.58 5.62
N VAL A 32 -0.16 1.62 4.35
CA VAL A 32 -0.92 1.03 3.25
C VAL A 32 -1.03 -0.50 3.40
N THR A 33 0.07 -1.16 3.72
CA THR A 33 0.09 -2.63 3.90
C THR A 33 -0.76 -3.05 5.10
N LEU A 34 -0.73 -2.28 6.19
CA LEU A 34 -1.55 -2.53 7.38
C LEU A 34 -3.04 -2.37 7.07
N ALA A 35 -3.42 -1.33 6.32
CA ALA A 35 -4.79 -1.12 5.91
C ALA A 35 -5.32 -2.29 5.06
N GLN A 36 -4.53 -2.77 4.10
CA GLN A 36 -4.87 -3.95 3.30
C GLN A 36 -5.07 -5.21 4.18
N HIS A 37 -4.15 -5.45 5.11
CA HIS A 37 -4.23 -6.61 5.99
C HIS A 37 -5.44 -6.56 6.94
N ALA A 38 -5.77 -5.38 7.45
CA ALA A 38 -6.93 -5.17 8.30
C ALA A 38 -8.27 -5.19 7.53
N GLY A 39 -8.24 -5.29 6.19
CA GLY A 39 -9.43 -5.11 5.35
C GLY A 39 -10.03 -3.70 5.48
N GLY A 40 -9.22 -2.72 5.88
CA GLY A 40 -9.62 -1.34 6.15
C GLY A 40 -9.16 -0.38 5.05
N GLN A 41 -9.27 0.92 5.34
CA GLN A 41 -8.80 1.99 4.46
C GLN A 41 -7.80 2.89 5.18
N LEU A 42 -6.76 3.30 4.47
CA LEU A 42 -5.85 4.35 4.91
C LEU A 42 -6.50 5.71 4.66
N ILE A 43 -6.88 6.39 5.73
CA ILE A 43 -7.44 7.74 5.68
C ILE A 43 -6.30 8.74 5.87
N THR A 44 -6.04 9.59 4.87
CA THR A 44 -4.91 10.53 4.86
C THR A 44 -5.26 11.83 4.15
N SER A 45 -4.58 12.92 4.47
CA SER A 45 -4.64 14.16 3.69
C SER A 45 -3.44 14.33 2.75
N ASP A 46 -2.46 13.42 2.82
CA ASP A 46 -1.23 13.51 2.03
C ASP A 46 -1.40 12.89 0.65
N HIS A 47 -1.75 13.75 -0.31
CA HIS A 47 -1.87 13.40 -1.72
C HIS A 47 -0.53 13.19 -2.42
N HIS A 48 0.55 13.84 -1.97
CA HIS A 48 1.74 14.03 -2.78
C HIS A 48 2.50 12.71 -2.99
N GLU A 49 2.53 11.86 -1.97
CA GLU A 49 3.14 10.53 -2.05
C GLU A 49 2.12 9.43 -2.41
N LEU A 50 0.85 9.60 -2.03
CA LEU A 50 -0.13 8.49 -2.03
C LEU A 50 -1.11 8.47 -3.21
N ASP A 51 -1.24 9.57 -3.96
CA ASP A 51 -2.10 9.62 -5.16
C ASP A 51 -1.79 8.50 -6.18
N PRO A 52 -0.52 8.18 -6.49
CA PRO A 52 -0.20 7.09 -7.41
C PRO A 52 -0.67 5.71 -6.92
N LEU A 53 -0.72 5.50 -5.59
CA LEU A 53 -1.17 4.24 -5.01
C LEU A 53 -2.70 4.16 -4.98
N ALA A 54 -3.36 5.27 -4.66
CA ALA A 54 -4.81 5.35 -4.79
C ALA A 54 -5.24 5.05 -6.25
N ALA A 55 -4.54 5.62 -7.24
CA ALA A 55 -4.76 5.33 -8.65
C ALA A 55 -4.46 3.87 -9.05
N ALA A 56 -3.53 3.21 -8.35
CA ALA A 56 -3.23 1.79 -8.51
C ALA A 56 -4.21 0.85 -7.77
N GLY A 57 -5.25 1.39 -7.14
CA GLY A 57 -6.31 0.63 -6.47
C GLY A 57 -5.97 0.20 -5.04
N PHE A 58 -4.97 0.80 -4.40
CA PHE A 58 -4.73 0.59 -2.97
C PHE A 58 -5.85 1.23 -2.14
N PRO A 59 -6.17 0.67 -0.95
CA PRO A 59 -7.30 1.12 -0.14
C PRO A 59 -6.96 2.42 0.60
N ILE A 60 -6.93 3.53 -0.13
CA ILE A 60 -6.59 4.87 0.36
C ILE A 60 -7.77 5.79 0.10
N THR A 61 -8.20 6.52 1.13
CA THR A 61 -9.22 7.57 1.02
C THR A 61 -8.65 8.88 1.52
N PHE A 62 -8.82 9.91 0.70
CA PHE A 62 -8.35 11.24 1.04
C PHE A 62 -9.43 12.06 1.75
N PHE A 63 -9.01 12.78 2.79
CA PHE A 63 -9.85 13.78 3.45
C PHE A 63 -9.23 15.17 3.32
N ARG A 64 -10.07 16.19 3.46
CA ARG A 64 -9.72 17.60 3.32
C ARG A 64 -10.25 18.42 4.49
#